data_AF-A0A1I7UBK3-F1
#
_entry.id   AF-A0A1I7UBK3-F1
#
_cell.length_a   1.000
_cell.length_b   1.000
_cell.length_c   1.000
_cell.angle_alpha   90.00
_cell.angle_beta   90.00
_cell.angle_gamma   90.00
#
_symmetry.space_group_name_H-M   'P 1'
#
loop_
_entity.id
_entity.type
_entity.pdbx_description
1 polymer ?
#
loop_
_entity_poly.entity_id
_entity_poly.type
_entity_poly.pdbx_seq_one_letter_code
_entity_poly.pdbx_strand_id
1 'polypeptide(L)'
;MLGVGARRTMQELQDHIAEKNAELAEIKAEKLTILRKIEIKDEEIISIKETIIMERNKVQKLTTDLIVAEGRINEQGHSSEIIGSELSNIRRRNSGLQSDNDCLRREILEIQQKKSEDIYDAVLAQKQYSDYQEKKKMKKLREQVAECQILSPSRGGKWKKYADLKKQDSINDRCRKMLNYMKKEIGDESFDKFVTDLCHFVSKNDGYSFKTKLSEQDTFYGCVKFKWGDSVVKDMKSFFRQRFGFDVFPSRKKIEELRNSQSERDSYQITVRSITKTIGTREVLAETANIQAIDVEGLVVRRLERLHQSGMLKMENENSPVVLGIGGDKGADHTKLAIVFGNVETPNNPHSILLVGMYEGNDDYDSLKQNFSEVLPRINSLKSVTYKEGDNIVTRQVQKLPIGDCKWSSAVLGHRGQSASAPCFMCKRTWTSHGRDAARLGCFDCFEKGLPYTPGDLKEPLLEFDHESIGPPSLHVLLGIVQSYIFNWLLALCNKIDFIDELPEDLKEQQKMLRKLQNQQEYYDSKLEGVVSSHDTIQKIIKAVSQYARSGKTNYSHTAPCGAKCVPLLRHLKTVSHIPKCSTAILVAILYIMFVPSFLMRMMSRSALTAQSQG
;
A
#
# COMPACT_ATOMS: atom_id res chain seq x y z
N MET A 1 -178.15 -41.73 132.90
CA MET A 1 -176.94 -42.43 133.42
C MET A 1 -175.73 -41.75 132.78
N LEU A 2 -175.16 -40.75 133.46
CA LEU A 2 -173.98 -40.89 134.35
C LEU A 2 -172.71 -40.99 133.47
N GLY A 3 -171.88 -39.96 133.37
CA GLY A 3 -170.98 -39.53 134.44
C GLY A 3 -169.83 -40.53 134.54
N VAL A 4 -168.67 -40.25 133.91
CA VAL A 4 -167.32 -40.89 134.05
C VAL A 4 -166.34 -40.40 132.95
N GLY A 5 -166.80 -39.78 131.84
CA GLY A 5 -165.97 -39.13 130.79
C GLY A 5 -165.33 -37.79 131.18
N ALA A 6 -164.89 -37.66 132.43
CA ALA A 6 -164.39 -36.44 133.06
C ALA A 6 -162.86 -36.32 133.11
N ARG A 7 -162.05 -37.01 132.30
CA ARG A 7 -160.58 -36.93 132.53
C ARG A 7 -159.66 -37.24 131.34
N ARG A 8 -160.19 -37.62 130.18
CA ARG A 8 -159.37 -38.11 129.03
C ARG A 8 -159.26 -37.10 127.87
N THR A 9 -160.35 -36.52 127.39
CA THR A 9 -160.31 -35.57 126.26
C THR A 9 -159.78 -34.17 126.63
N MET A 10 -159.72 -33.84 127.92
CA MET A 10 -159.04 -32.64 128.43
C MET A 10 -157.49 -32.73 128.27
N GLN A 11 -156.94 -33.95 128.17
CA GLN A 11 -155.54 -34.22 127.84
C GLN A 11 -155.29 -34.08 126.32
N GLU A 12 -156.24 -34.54 125.51
CA GLU A 12 -156.20 -34.38 124.04
C GLU A 12 -156.30 -32.89 123.65
N LEU A 13 -157.04 -32.10 124.43
CA LEU A 13 -157.05 -30.62 124.37
C LEU A 13 -155.68 -29.97 124.64
N GLN A 14 -154.72 -30.63 125.31
CA GLN A 14 -153.38 -30.09 125.56
C GLN A 14 -152.35 -30.61 124.55
N ASP A 15 -152.44 -31.88 124.17
CA ASP A 15 -151.55 -32.48 123.18
C ASP A 15 -151.80 -31.91 121.78
N HIS A 16 -153.05 -31.66 121.41
CA HIS A 16 -153.40 -31.08 120.11
C HIS A 16 -153.03 -29.57 120.03
N ILE A 17 -153.01 -28.86 121.15
CA ILE A 17 -152.50 -27.48 121.22
C ILE A 17 -150.97 -27.45 121.16
N ALA A 18 -150.28 -28.43 121.77
CA ALA A 18 -148.82 -28.57 121.67
C ALA A 18 -148.39 -28.93 120.24
N GLU A 19 -149.14 -29.81 119.57
CA GLU A 19 -148.96 -30.17 118.16
C GLU A 19 -149.16 -28.97 117.23
N LYS A 20 -150.23 -28.18 117.44
CA LYS A 20 -150.46 -26.96 116.64
C LYS A 20 -149.46 -25.84 116.90
N ASN A 21 -148.86 -25.76 118.08
CA ASN A 21 -147.76 -24.84 118.35
C ASN A 21 -146.42 -25.29 117.73
N ALA A 22 -146.21 -26.60 117.57
CA ALA A 22 -145.08 -27.15 116.82
C ALA A 22 -145.22 -26.87 115.31
N GLU A 23 -146.41 -27.06 114.73
CA GLU A 23 -146.72 -26.61 113.35
C GLU A 23 -146.48 -25.10 113.16
N LEU A 24 -146.81 -24.27 114.16
CA LEU A 24 -146.60 -22.82 114.08
C LEU A 24 -145.10 -22.43 114.11
N ALA A 25 -144.27 -23.21 114.81
CA ALA A 25 -142.82 -23.02 114.83
C ALA A 25 -142.18 -23.45 113.50
N GLU A 26 -142.68 -24.51 112.89
CA GLU A 26 -142.27 -24.99 111.56
C GLU A 26 -142.62 -23.97 110.46
N ILE A 27 -143.84 -23.42 110.49
CA ILE A 27 -144.27 -22.36 109.55
C ILE A 27 -143.43 -21.07 109.72
N LYS A 28 -142.98 -20.74 110.94
CA LYS A 28 -142.07 -19.60 111.16
C LYS A 28 -140.67 -19.85 110.58
N ALA A 29 -140.18 -21.09 110.64
CA ALA A 29 -138.92 -21.49 110.01
C ALA A 29 -139.02 -21.47 108.47
N GLU A 30 -140.15 -21.92 107.91
CA GLU A 30 -140.42 -21.80 106.47
C GLU A 30 -140.49 -20.33 106.00
N LYS A 31 -141.14 -19.45 106.78
CA LYS A 31 -141.17 -18.01 106.48
C LYS A 31 -139.78 -17.39 106.42
N LEU A 32 -138.88 -17.76 107.34
CA LEU A 32 -137.49 -17.29 107.34
C LEU A 32 -136.71 -17.79 106.11
N THR A 33 -137.02 -19.01 105.66
CA THR A 33 -136.43 -19.63 104.48
C THR A 33 -136.91 -18.95 103.19
N ILE A 34 -138.18 -18.52 103.13
CA ILE A 34 -138.73 -17.76 102.01
C ILE A 34 -138.13 -16.34 101.94
N LEU A 35 -137.91 -15.68 103.08
CA LEU A 35 -137.26 -14.36 103.11
C LEU A 35 -135.83 -14.39 102.54
N ARG A 36 -135.04 -15.43 102.84
CA ARG A 36 -133.73 -15.64 102.20
C ARG A 36 -133.82 -15.85 100.68
N LYS A 37 -134.87 -16.53 100.20
CA LYS A 37 -135.07 -16.72 98.75
C LYS A 37 -135.43 -15.40 98.06
N ILE A 38 -136.10 -14.47 98.75
CA ILE A 38 -136.40 -13.13 98.21
C ILE A 38 -135.10 -12.31 98.08
N GLU A 39 -134.22 -12.30 99.09
CA GLU A 39 -132.93 -11.61 99.01
C GLU A 39 -132.06 -12.10 97.84
N ILE A 40 -132.00 -13.42 97.61
CA ILE A 40 -131.26 -14.00 96.48
C ILE A 40 -131.87 -13.56 95.13
N LYS A 41 -133.20 -13.44 95.04
CA LYS A 41 -133.87 -12.97 93.81
C LYS A 41 -133.72 -11.48 93.58
N ASP A 42 -133.61 -10.67 94.64
CA ASP A 42 -133.28 -9.25 94.51
C ASP A 42 -131.86 -9.03 93.97
N GLU A 43 -130.89 -9.87 94.36
CA GLU A 43 -129.54 -9.86 93.77
C GLU A 43 -129.54 -10.23 92.27
N GLU A 44 -130.34 -11.23 91.86
CA GLU A 44 -130.51 -11.57 90.43
C GLU A 44 -131.11 -10.40 89.62
N ILE A 45 -132.07 -9.66 90.20
CA ILE A 45 -132.66 -8.48 89.55
C ILE A 45 -131.63 -7.35 89.36
N ILE A 46 -130.72 -7.16 90.31
CA ILE A 46 -129.64 -6.16 90.21
C ILE A 46 -128.70 -6.52 89.05
N SER A 47 -128.31 -7.79 88.95
CA SER A 47 -127.46 -8.28 87.84
C SER A 47 -128.11 -8.09 86.45
N ILE A 48 -129.42 -8.32 86.35
CA ILE A 48 -130.16 -8.10 85.09
C ILE A 48 -130.23 -6.61 84.75
N LYS A 49 -130.42 -5.72 85.74
CA LYS A 49 -130.42 -4.26 85.51
C LYS A 49 -129.07 -3.75 84.98
N GLU A 50 -127.95 -4.26 85.49
CA GLU A 50 -126.62 -3.89 85.00
C GLU A 50 -126.41 -4.32 83.53
N THR A 51 -126.91 -5.50 83.17
CA THR A 51 -126.82 -6.00 81.78
C THR A 51 -127.63 -5.13 80.80
N ILE A 52 -128.82 -4.66 81.21
CA ILE A 52 -129.66 -3.77 80.40
C ILE A 52 -129.00 -2.40 80.19
N ILE A 53 -128.31 -1.86 81.20
CA ILE A 53 -127.58 -0.58 81.08
C ILE A 53 -126.43 -0.71 80.08
N MET A 54 -125.72 -1.85 80.07
CA MET A 54 -124.62 -2.10 79.14
C MET A 54 -125.08 -2.13 77.68
N GLU A 55 -126.19 -2.83 77.39
CA GLU A 55 -126.74 -2.91 76.03
C GLU A 55 -127.36 -1.59 75.57
N ARG A 56 -127.94 -0.80 76.48
CA ARG A 56 -128.42 0.56 76.16
C ARG A 56 -127.30 1.48 75.67
N ASN A 57 -126.11 1.38 76.26
CA ASN A 57 -124.94 2.17 75.86
C ASN A 57 -124.38 1.72 74.49
N LYS A 58 -124.47 0.44 74.12
CA LYS A 58 -124.10 -0.04 72.77
C LYS A 58 -125.03 0.49 71.68
N VAL A 59 -126.34 0.49 71.93
CA VAL A 59 -127.33 1.01 70.97
C VAL A 59 -127.15 2.51 70.74
N GLN A 60 -126.82 3.27 71.79
CA GLN A 60 -126.59 4.71 71.68
C GLN A 60 -125.32 5.05 70.87
N LYS A 61 -124.27 4.22 70.97
CA LYS A 61 -123.06 4.35 70.15
C LYS A 61 -123.31 4.04 68.68
N LEU A 62 -124.02 2.94 68.38
CA LEU A 62 -124.35 2.54 67.00
C LEU A 62 -125.27 3.54 66.29
N THR A 63 -126.15 4.23 67.02
CA THR A 63 -127.02 5.28 66.45
C THR A 63 -126.22 6.52 66.03
N THR A 64 -125.13 6.82 66.73
CA THR A 64 -124.26 7.96 66.42
C THR A 64 -123.36 7.68 65.21
N ASP A 65 -122.89 6.44 65.07
CA ASP A 65 -122.05 6.01 63.94
C ASP A 65 -122.85 5.93 62.61
N LEU A 66 -124.17 5.67 62.68
CA LEU A 66 -125.05 5.62 61.51
C LEU A 66 -125.30 6.99 60.87
N ILE A 67 -125.44 8.05 61.68
CA ILE A 67 -125.70 9.42 61.19
C ILE A 67 -124.46 10.03 60.51
N VAL A 68 -123.25 9.70 60.96
CA VAL A 68 -122.00 10.20 60.36
C VAL A 68 -121.62 9.44 59.09
N ALA A 69 -121.98 8.15 58.99
CA ALA A 69 -121.76 7.34 57.79
C ALA A 69 -122.70 7.74 56.63
N GLU A 70 -123.95 8.11 56.91
CA GLU A 70 -124.91 8.58 55.90
C GLU A 70 -124.47 9.89 55.22
N GLY A 71 -123.77 10.80 55.94
CA GLY A 71 -123.29 12.06 55.37
C GLY A 71 -122.09 11.90 54.41
N ARG A 72 -121.16 10.98 54.69
CA ARG A 72 -119.93 10.81 53.89
C ARG A 72 -120.13 10.02 52.61
N ILE A 73 -121.11 9.12 52.56
CA ILE A 73 -121.38 8.27 51.39
C ILE A 73 -122.07 9.07 50.26
N ASN A 74 -122.93 10.03 50.59
CA ASN A 74 -123.64 10.82 49.58
C ASN A 74 -122.75 11.86 48.86
N GLU A 75 -121.74 12.43 49.53
CA GLU A 75 -120.81 13.38 48.89
C GLU A 75 -119.70 12.69 48.08
N GLN A 76 -119.28 11.46 48.45
CA GLN A 76 -118.30 10.69 47.67
C GLN A 76 -118.88 10.00 46.43
N GLY A 77 -120.20 9.75 46.38
CA GLY A 77 -120.88 9.13 45.24
C GLY A 77 -120.85 9.98 43.95
N HIS A 78 -121.06 11.29 44.05
CA HIS A 78 -121.07 12.18 42.88
C HIS A 78 -119.67 12.57 42.36
N SER A 79 -118.62 12.49 43.19
CA SER A 79 -117.24 12.77 42.77
C SER A 79 -116.58 11.56 42.07
N SER A 80 -116.99 10.33 42.39
CA SER A 80 -116.39 9.10 41.86
C SER A 80 -116.81 8.76 40.41
N GLU A 81 -118.04 9.10 40.00
CA GLU A 81 -118.52 8.83 38.64
C GLU A 81 -117.86 9.71 37.57
N ILE A 82 -117.53 10.96 37.89
CA ILE A 82 -116.88 11.89 36.95
C ILE A 82 -115.41 11.47 36.72
N ILE A 83 -114.68 11.14 37.79
CA ILE A 83 -113.26 10.72 37.73
C ILE A 83 -113.09 9.35 37.03
N GLY A 84 -114.05 8.43 37.15
CA GLY A 84 -114.02 7.13 36.46
C GLY A 84 -114.11 7.22 34.92
N SER A 85 -114.83 8.21 34.40
CA SER A 85 -114.99 8.44 32.95
C SER A 85 -113.75 9.08 32.29
N GLU A 86 -113.01 9.92 33.01
CA GLU A 86 -111.78 10.54 32.51
C GLU A 86 -110.58 9.58 32.55
N LEU A 87 -110.46 8.75 33.59
CA LEU A 87 -109.39 7.76 33.73
C LEU A 87 -109.43 6.65 32.65
N SER A 88 -110.62 6.29 32.20
CA SER A 88 -110.82 5.30 31.13
C SER A 88 -110.43 5.85 29.75
N ASN A 89 -110.68 7.14 29.49
CA ASN A 89 -110.22 7.81 28.26
C ASN A 89 -108.70 8.04 28.23
N ILE A 90 -108.07 8.37 29.36
CA ILE A 90 -106.61 8.53 29.45
C ILE A 90 -105.88 7.20 29.27
N ARG A 91 -106.38 6.09 29.85
CA ARG A 91 -105.80 4.75 29.63
C ARG A 91 -105.82 4.33 28.16
N ARG A 92 -106.88 4.66 27.42
CA ARG A 92 -107.00 4.36 25.99
C ARG A 92 -106.03 5.16 25.11
N ARG A 93 -105.77 6.43 25.47
CA ARG A 93 -104.74 7.25 24.78
C ARG A 93 -103.32 6.76 25.06
N ASN A 94 -103.01 6.39 26.30
CA ASN A 94 -101.69 5.87 26.64
C ASN A 94 -101.39 4.53 25.94
N SER A 95 -102.36 3.63 25.78
CA SER A 95 -102.14 2.40 25.02
C SER A 95 -101.90 2.66 23.53
N GLY A 96 -102.57 3.66 22.94
CA GLY A 96 -102.32 4.08 21.55
C GLY A 96 -100.92 4.65 21.36
N LEU A 97 -100.51 5.60 22.21
CA LEU A 97 -99.17 6.22 22.14
C LEU A 97 -98.02 5.24 22.40
N GLN A 98 -98.28 4.17 23.17
CA GLN A 98 -97.30 3.12 23.43
C GLN A 98 -97.13 2.21 22.21
N SER A 99 -98.22 1.87 21.51
CA SER A 99 -98.16 1.15 20.23
C SER A 99 -97.47 1.97 19.13
N ASP A 100 -97.69 3.28 19.08
CA ASP A 100 -97.03 4.17 18.12
C ASP A 100 -95.53 4.30 18.41
N ASN A 101 -95.12 4.35 19.69
CA ASN A 101 -93.71 4.33 20.07
C ASN A 101 -93.00 3.04 19.65
N ASP A 102 -93.67 1.90 19.81
CA ASP A 102 -93.11 0.59 19.41
C ASP A 102 -93.06 0.42 17.88
N CYS A 103 -93.91 1.13 17.14
CA CYS A 103 -93.88 1.20 15.68
C CYS A 103 -92.68 2.05 15.21
N LEU A 104 -92.54 3.28 15.74
CA LEU A 104 -91.45 4.18 15.41
C LEU A 104 -90.07 3.63 15.80
N ARG A 105 -89.97 2.90 16.91
CA ARG A 105 -88.72 2.21 17.31
C ARG A 105 -88.30 1.14 16.30
N ARG A 106 -89.24 0.37 15.75
CA ARG A 106 -88.95 -0.60 14.69
C ARG A 106 -88.52 0.08 13.40
N GLU A 107 -89.20 1.15 13.01
CA GLU A 107 -88.88 1.90 11.81
C GLU A 107 -87.48 2.56 11.90
N ILE A 108 -87.09 3.08 13.06
CA ILE A 108 -85.74 3.61 13.31
C ILE A 108 -84.68 2.50 13.20
N LEU A 109 -84.95 1.31 13.74
CA LEU A 109 -84.04 0.16 13.64
C LEU A 109 -83.85 -0.30 12.20
N GLU A 110 -84.92 -0.37 11.41
CA GLU A 110 -84.85 -0.73 9.99
C GLU A 110 -84.11 0.33 9.16
N ILE A 111 -84.32 1.62 9.44
CA ILE A 111 -83.58 2.71 8.79
C ILE A 111 -82.09 2.67 9.16
N GLN A 112 -81.75 2.38 10.42
CA GLN A 112 -80.35 2.24 10.86
C GLN A 112 -79.66 1.05 10.18
N GLN A 113 -80.37 -0.05 9.99
CA GLN A 113 -79.84 -1.25 9.34
C GLN A 113 -79.65 -1.04 7.84
N LYS A 114 -80.62 -0.41 7.15
CA LYS A 114 -80.44 -0.02 5.73
C LYS A 114 -79.27 0.94 5.54
N LYS A 115 -79.15 1.95 6.41
CA LYS A 115 -78.09 2.94 6.31
C LYS A 115 -76.70 2.35 6.60
N SER A 116 -76.60 1.32 7.45
CA SER A 116 -75.33 0.63 7.69
C SER A 116 -74.93 -0.27 6.51
N GLU A 117 -75.90 -0.92 5.86
CA GLU A 117 -75.69 -1.67 4.62
C GLU A 117 -75.26 -0.75 3.45
N ASP A 118 -75.93 0.39 3.26
CA ASP A 118 -75.55 1.38 2.23
C ASP A 118 -74.14 1.95 2.46
N ILE A 119 -73.75 2.19 3.72
CA ILE A 119 -72.39 2.62 4.08
C ILE A 119 -71.38 1.49 3.79
N TYR A 120 -71.71 0.24 4.11
CA TYR A 120 -70.84 -0.89 3.85
C TYR A 120 -70.59 -1.08 2.35
N ASP A 121 -71.64 -0.99 1.53
CA ASP A 121 -71.55 -1.11 0.07
C ASP A 121 -70.78 0.06 -0.56
N ALA A 122 -70.98 1.28 -0.07
CA ALA A 122 -70.22 2.45 -0.52
C ALA A 122 -68.71 2.32 -0.20
N VAL A 123 -68.37 1.84 1.01
CA VAL A 123 -66.97 1.57 1.40
C VAL A 123 -66.37 0.44 0.56
N LEU A 124 -67.13 -0.61 0.27
CA LEU A 124 -66.69 -1.72 -0.56
C LEU A 124 -66.42 -1.26 -2.01
N ALA A 125 -67.32 -0.45 -2.58
CA ALA A 125 -67.15 0.13 -3.92
C ALA A 125 -65.94 1.09 -3.99
N GLN A 126 -65.74 1.93 -2.97
CA GLN A 126 -64.58 2.82 -2.88
C GLN A 126 -63.26 2.04 -2.78
N LYS A 127 -63.24 0.97 -1.97
CA LYS A 127 -62.09 0.07 -1.85
C LYS A 127 -61.78 -0.64 -3.17
N GLN A 128 -62.79 -1.18 -3.85
CA GLN A 128 -62.62 -1.83 -5.16
C GLN A 128 -62.12 -0.84 -6.23
N TYR A 129 -62.60 0.40 -6.22
CA TYR A 129 -62.12 1.44 -7.12
C TYR A 129 -60.67 1.85 -6.83
N SER A 130 -60.29 1.97 -5.56
CA SER A 130 -58.91 2.23 -5.13
C SER A 130 -57.99 1.09 -5.53
N ASP A 131 -58.37 -0.16 -5.27
CA ASP A 131 -57.61 -1.36 -5.64
C ASP A 131 -57.43 -1.48 -7.16
N TYR A 132 -58.45 -1.09 -7.94
CA TYR A 132 -58.36 -1.04 -9.40
C TYR A 132 -57.37 0.02 -9.88
N GLN A 133 -57.38 1.23 -9.30
CA GLN A 133 -56.43 2.30 -9.62
C GLN A 133 -54.99 1.93 -9.22
N GLU A 134 -54.80 1.30 -8.06
CA GLU A 134 -53.50 0.79 -7.63
C GLU A 134 -53.00 -0.32 -8.56
N LYS A 135 -53.86 -1.28 -8.94
CA LYS A 135 -53.51 -2.33 -9.92
C LYS A 135 -53.11 -1.72 -11.27
N LYS A 136 -53.82 -0.69 -11.73
CA LYS A 136 -53.49 0.02 -13.00
C LYS A 136 -52.15 0.74 -12.91
N LYS A 137 -51.87 1.45 -11.81
CA LYS A 137 -50.56 2.09 -11.56
C LYS A 137 -49.44 1.05 -11.46
N MET A 138 -49.66 -0.03 -10.72
CA MET A 138 -48.71 -1.13 -10.58
C MET A 138 -48.41 -1.81 -11.91
N LYS A 139 -49.40 -1.97 -12.78
CA LYS A 139 -49.19 -2.51 -14.14
C LYS A 139 -48.30 -1.58 -14.96
N LYS A 140 -48.58 -0.27 -14.96
CA LYS A 140 -47.78 0.73 -15.68
C LYS A 140 -46.33 0.81 -15.17
N LEU A 141 -46.13 0.76 -13.85
CA LEU A 141 -44.81 0.69 -13.24
C LEU A 141 -44.07 -0.60 -13.60
N ARG A 142 -44.76 -1.75 -13.63
CA ARG A 142 -44.16 -3.03 -14.06
C ARG A 142 -43.75 -3.00 -15.52
N GLU A 143 -44.55 -2.39 -16.39
CA GLU A 143 -44.22 -2.21 -17.82
C GLU A 143 -42.97 -1.33 -17.98
N GLN A 144 -42.88 -0.20 -17.26
CA GLN A 144 -41.69 0.66 -17.27
C GLN A 144 -40.44 -0.03 -16.71
N VAL A 145 -40.59 -0.79 -15.61
CA VAL A 145 -39.48 -1.58 -15.05
C VAL A 145 -39.02 -2.65 -16.04
N ALA A 146 -39.94 -3.33 -16.73
CA ALA A 146 -39.59 -4.32 -17.73
C ALA A 146 -38.85 -3.70 -18.93
N GLU A 147 -39.28 -2.51 -19.38
CA GLU A 147 -38.62 -1.77 -20.46
C GLU A 147 -37.20 -1.33 -20.06
N CYS A 148 -37.03 -0.76 -18.87
CA CYS A 148 -35.71 -0.41 -18.31
C CYS A 148 -34.83 -1.65 -18.08
N GLN A 149 -35.41 -2.79 -17.69
CA GLN A 149 -34.68 -4.05 -17.54
C GLN A 149 -34.12 -4.51 -18.89
N ILE A 150 -34.90 -4.46 -19.98
CA ILE A 150 -34.45 -4.88 -21.31
C ILE A 150 -33.28 -4.01 -21.81
N LEU A 151 -33.32 -2.71 -21.49
CA LEU A 151 -32.27 -1.75 -21.88
C LEU A 151 -31.00 -1.91 -21.03
N SER A 152 -31.11 -2.36 -19.78
CA SER A 152 -29.96 -2.58 -18.89
C SER A 152 -29.01 -3.66 -19.43
N PRO A 153 -27.68 -3.47 -19.31
CA PRO A 153 -26.68 -4.50 -19.68
C PRO A 153 -26.93 -5.85 -19.01
N SER A 154 -27.49 -5.85 -17.79
CA SER A 154 -27.74 -7.05 -17.00
C SER A 154 -29.07 -7.73 -17.29
N ARG A 155 -29.95 -7.11 -18.08
CA ARG A 155 -31.32 -7.59 -18.32
C ARG A 155 -32.11 -7.89 -17.05
N GLY A 156 -31.87 -7.15 -15.98
CA GLY A 156 -32.47 -7.39 -14.66
C GLY A 156 -31.86 -8.55 -13.86
N GLY A 157 -30.86 -9.24 -14.40
CA GLY A 157 -30.16 -10.34 -13.72
C GLY A 157 -29.14 -9.85 -12.69
N LYS A 158 -29.03 -10.55 -11.57
CA LYS A 158 -28.00 -10.26 -10.54
C LYS A 158 -26.64 -10.74 -11.03
N TRP A 159 -25.75 -9.81 -11.34
CA TRP A 159 -24.39 -10.13 -11.75
C TRP A 159 -23.51 -10.48 -10.54
N LYS A 160 -22.70 -11.53 -10.68
CA LYS A 160 -21.58 -11.77 -9.77
C LYS A 160 -20.64 -10.56 -9.79
N LYS A 161 -20.02 -10.20 -8.66
CA LYS A 161 -19.04 -9.09 -8.62
C LYS A 161 -17.94 -9.32 -9.65
N TYR A 162 -17.48 -8.23 -10.29
CA TYR A 162 -16.51 -8.31 -11.39
C TYR A 162 -15.17 -8.91 -10.94
N ALA A 163 -14.71 -8.57 -9.74
CA ALA A 163 -13.49 -9.13 -9.13
C ALA A 163 -13.54 -10.65 -8.91
N ASP A 164 -14.73 -11.25 -8.82
CA ASP A 164 -14.91 -12.68 -8.55
C ASP A 164 -15.03 -13.52 -9.83
N LEU A 165 -14.91 -12.89 -11.01
CA LEU A 165 -14.93 -13.58 -12.30
C LEU A 165 -13.56 -14.23 -12.55
N LYS A 166 -13.53 -15.57 -12.67
CA LYS A 166 -12.30 -16.34 -12.95
C LYS A 166 -12.14 -16.74 -14.42
N LYS A 167 -13.25 -16.83 -15.17
CA LYS A 167 -13.24 -17.27 -16.58
C LYS A 167 -13.13 -16.07 -17.52
N GLN A 168 -12.19 -16.11 -18.45
CA GLN A 168 -11.97 -15.03 -19.42
C GLN A 168 -13.20 -14.80 -20.30
N ASP A 169 -13.92 -15.85 -20.70
CA ASP A 169 -15.15 -15.72 -21.49
C ASP A 169 -16.23 -14.92 -20.76
N SER A 170 -16.35 -15.09 -19.44
CA SER A 170 -17.32 -14.35 -18.63
C SER A 170 -16.94 -12.88 -18.47
N ILE A 171 -15.63 -12.59 -18.40
CA ILE A 171 -15.10 -11.22 -18.41
C ILE A 171 -15.40 -10.57 -19.76
N ASN A 172 -15.05 -11.24 -20.86
CA ASN A 172 -15.24 -10.75 -22.22
C ASN A 172 -16.73 -10.54 -22.56
N ASP A 173 -17.62 -11.46 -22.18
CA ASP A 173 -19.07 -11.32 -22.38
C ASP A 173 -19.62 -10.09 -21.65
N ARG A 174 -19.16 -9.83 -20.42
CA ARG A 174 -19.59 -8.67 -19.65
C ARG A 174 -19.07 -7.37 -20.24
N CYS A 175 -17.81 -7.32 -20.65
CA CYS A 175 -17.26 -6.19 -21.38
C CYS A 175 -18.05 -5.93 -22.67
N ARG A 176 -18.35 -6.97 -23.45
CA ARG A 176 -19.12 -6.86 -24.69
C ARG A 176 -20.52 -6.30 -24.46
N LYS A 177 -21.23 -6.78 -23.43
CA LYS A 177 -22.55 -6.26 -23.05
C LYS A 177 -22.50 -4.78 -22.67
N MET A 178 -21.49 -4.37 -21.91
CA MET A 178 -21.30 -2.97 -21.53
C MET A 178 -20.95 -2.09 -22.73
N LEU A 179 -20.02 -2.53 -23.58
CA LEU A 179 -19.65 -1.82 -24.80
C LEU A 179 -20.85 -1.66 -25.74
N ASN A 180 -21.64 -2.71 -25.95
CA ASN A 180 -22.85 -2.64 -26.77
C ASN A 180 -23.89 -1.67 -26.20
N TYR A 181 -24.01 -1.58 -24.88
CA TYR A 181 -24.88 -0.61 -24.22
C TYR A 181 -24.39 0.82 -24.46
N MET A 182 -23.10 1.09 -24.19
CA MET A 182 -22.51 2.42 -24.45
C MET A 182 -22.61 2.80 -25.94
N LYS A 183 -22.39 1.84 -26.84
CA LYS A 183 -22.46 2.05 -28.29
C LYS A 183 -23.84 2.50 -28.75
N LYS A 184 -24.92 1.98 -28.14
CA LYS A 184 -26.30 2.42 -28.44
C LYS A 184 -26.55 3.88 -28.06
N GLU A 185 -25.98 4.34 -26.94
CA GLU A 185 -26.15 5.72 -26.46
C GLU A 185 -25.31 6.72 -27.26
N ILE A 186 -24.10 6.32 -27.67
CA ILE A 186 -23.13 7.22 -28.31
C ILE A 186 -23.25 7.24 -29.84
N GLY A 187 -23.74 6.14 -30.43
CA GLY A 187 -23.80 5.94 -31.87
C GLY A 187 -22.56 5.26 -32.46
N ASP A 188 -22.77 4.52 -33.54
CA ASP A 188 -21.76 3.63 -34.14
C ASP A 188 -20.57 4.40 -34.75
N GLU A 189 -20.82 5.54 -35.39
CA GLU A 189 -19.81 6.25 -36.18
C GLU A 189 -18.66 6.86 -35.35
N SER A 190 -18.90 7.12 -34.05
CA SER A 190 -17.92 7.77 -33.15
C SER A 190 -17.51 6.90 -31.97
N PHE A 191 -17.97 5.65 -31.89
CA PHE A 191 -17.77 4.82 -30.70
C PHE A 191 -16.30 4.50 -30.43
N ASP A 192 -15.50 4.18 -31.46
CA ASP A 192 -14.07 3.87 -31.29
C ASP A 192 -13.28 5.07 -30.76
N LYS A 193 -13.62 6.29 -31.22
CA LYS A 193 -13.03 7.52 -30.71
C LYS A 193 -13.42 7.73 -29.25
N PHE A 194 -14.69 7.53 -28.90
CA PHE A 194 -15.15 7.60 -27.51
C PHE A 194 -14.41 6.59 -26.61
N VAL A 195 -14.24 5.33 -27.04
CA VAL A 195 -13.52 4.32 -26.24
C VAL A 195 -12.08 4.78 -25.98
N THR A 196 -11.43 5.34 -27.00
CA THR A 196 -10.08 5.90 -26.87
C THR A 196 -10.04 7.06 -25.87
N ASP A 197 -11.00 7.99 -25.96
CA ASP A 197 -11.11 9.13 -25.05
C ASP A 197 -11.46 8.70 -23.62
N LEU A 198 -12.28 7.67 -23.45
CA LEU A 198 -12.61 7.06 -22.15
C LEU A 198 -11.37 6.43 -21.52
N CYS A 199 -10.57 5.68 -22.29
CA CYS A 199 -9.30 5.13 -21.80
C CYS A 199 -8.33 6.23 -21.38
N HIS A 200 -8.23 7.32 -22.16
CA HIS A 200 -7.42 8.48 -21.78
C HIS A 200 -7.96 9.21 -20.55
N PHE A 201 -9.28 9.33 -20.41
CA PHE A 201 -9.93 9.93 -19.25
C PHE A 201 -9.64 9.13 -17.97
N VAL A 202 -9.84 7.81 -18.00
CA VAL A 202 -9.50 6.91 -16.89
C VAL A 202 -8.01 6.99 -16.57
N SER A 203 -7.16 7.00 -17.60
CA SER A 203 -5.70 7.07 -17.43
C SER A 203 -5.21 8.37 -16.80
N LYS A 204 -5.90 9.50 -16.97
CA LYS A 204 -5.52 10.80 -16.39
C LYS A 204 -6.00 10.97 -14.95
N ASN A 205 -6.93 10.14 -14.50
CA ASN A 205 -7.53 10.25 -13.20
C ASN A 205 -6.72 9.44 -12.17
N ASP A 206 -6.38 10.06 -11.04
CA ASP A 206 -5.57 9.46 -9.98
C ASP A 206 -6.35 8.47 -9.10
N GLY A 207 -7.67 8.45 -9.20
CA GLY A 207 -8.51 7.44 -8.57
C GLY A 207 -8.42 6.05 -9.21
N TYR A 208 -7.73 5.90 -10.35
CA TYR A 208 -7.56 4.64 -11.05
C TYR A 208 -6.08 4.29 -11.26
N SER A 209 -5.75 3.00 -11.12
CA SER A 209 -4.39 2.47 -11.31
C SER A 209 -4.00 2.27 -12.79
N PHE A 210 -4.96 2.22 -13.70
CA PHE A 210 -4.71 2.06 -15.13
C PHE A 210 -4.06 3.33 -15.70
N LYS A 211 -2.90 3.19 -16.35
CA LYS A 211 -2.19 4.29 -17.01
C LYS A 211 -1.77 3.88 -18.44
N THR A 212 -1.93 4.81 -19.37
CA THR A 212 -1.55 4.66 -20.80
C THR A 212 -0.26 5.36 -21.15
N LYS A 213 0.21 6.26 -20.29
CA LYS A 213 1.47 7.00 -20.44
C LYS A 213 2.38 6.75 -19.25
N LEU A 214 3.67 6.66 -19.54
CA LEU A 214 4.71 6.74 -18.52
C LEU A 214 4.74 8.14 -17.92
N SER A 215 5.07 8.22 -16.63
CA SER A 215 5.36 9.50 -16.00
C SER A 215 6.69 10.07 -16.52
N GLU A 216 6.92 11.36 -16.25
CA GLU A 216 8.20 12.03 -16.49
C GLU A 216 9.33 11.30 -15.76
N GLN A 217 9.07 10.88 -14.52
CA GLN A 217 10.01 10.13 -13.68
C GLN A 217 10.32 8.74 -14.24
N ASP A 218 9.30 7.98 -14.65
CA ASP A 218 9.49 6.63 -15.23
C ASP A 218 10.32 6.70 -16.51
N THR A 219 10.03 7.70 -17.34
CA THR A 219 10.76 7.88 -18.59
C THR A 219 12.18 8.33 -18.35
N PHE A 220 12.41 9.26 -17.42
CA PHE A 220 13.75 9.68 -17.03
C PHE A 220 14.57 8.52 -16.45
N TYR A 221 13.96 7.71 -15.57
CA TYR A 221 14.56 6.50 -15.05
C TYR A 221 14.94 5.52 -16.18
N GLY A 222 14.04 5.32 -17.15
CA GLY A 222 14.32 4.52 -18.35
C GLY A 222 15.50 5.07 -19.16
N CYS A 223 15.57 6.40 -19.34
CA CYS A 223 16.68 7.05 -20.05
C CYS A 223 18.02 6.80 -19.36
N VAL A 224 18.07 6.90 -18.03
CA VAL A 224 19.30 6.70 -17.25
C VAL A 224 19.68 5.21 -17.21
N LYS A 225 18.75 4.34 -16.84
CA LYS A 225 19.00 2.90 -16.64
C LYS A 225 19.34 2.18 -17.94
N PHE A 226 18.61 2.47 -19.01
CA PHE A 226 18.78 1.81 -20.31
C PHE A 226 19.63 2.62 -21.29
N LYS A 227 20.17 3.76 -20.84
CA LYS A 227 21.01 4.65 -21.65
C LYS A 227 20.32 5.10 -22.94
N TRP A 228 19.01 5.37 -22.89
CA TRP A 228 18.29 5.89 -24.05
C TRP A 228 18.74 7.32 -24.35
N GLY A 229 19.38 7.48 -25.50
CA GLY A 229 19.64 8.80 -26.07
C GLY A 229 18.35 9.50 -26.49
N ASP A 230 18.42 10.80 -26.72
CA ASP A 230 17.28 11.59 -27.16
C ASP A 230 16.68 11.10 -28.50
N SER A 231 17.54 10.61 -29.41
CA SER A 231 17.12 9.97 -30.66
C SER A 231 16.27 8.72 -30.40
N VAL A 232 16.70 7.85 -29.49
CA VAL A 232 15.99 6.62 -29.14
C VAL A 232 14.60 6.95 -28.57
N VAL A 233 14.51 7.91 -27.66
CA VAL A 233 13.22 8.35 -27.09
C VAL A 233 12.31 8.90 -28.19
N LYS A 234 12.85 9.71 -29.10
CA LYS A 234 12.10 10.26 -30.25
C LYS A 234 11.57 9.15 -31.15
N ASP A 235 12.40 8.17 -31.49
CA ASP A 235 12.04 7.08 -32.40
C ASP A 235 11.00 6.14 -31.78
N MET A 236 11.18 5.80 -30.50
CA MET A 236 10.19 5.03 -29.74
C MET A 236 8.86 5.78 -29.70
N LYS A 237 8.87 7.07 -29.37
CA LYS A 237 7.65 7.90 -29.34
C LYS A 237 6.91 7.89 -30.67
N SER A 238 7.64 8.01 -31.78
CA SER A 238 7.09 7.91 -33.15
C SER A 238 6.47 6.54 -33.41
N PHE A 239 7.19 5.47 -33.07
CA PHE A 239 6.74 4.09 -33.25
C PHE A 239 5.45 3.80 -32.45
N PHE A 240 5.40 4.16 -31.16
CA PHE A 240 4.22 3.94 -30.33
C PHE A 240 3.01 4.74 -30.84
N ARG A 241 3.23 5.99 -31.25
CA ARG A 241 2.15 6.81 -31.83
C ARG A 241 1.60 6.20 -33.12
N GLN A 242 2.46 5.65 -33.98
CA GLN A 242 2.03 4.99 -35.22
C GLN A 242 1.27 3.68 -34.95
N ARG A 243 1.68 2.90 -33.94
CA ARG A 243 1.11 1.57 -33.66
C ARG A 243 -0.13 1.59 -32.78
N PHE A 244 -0.17 2.46 -31.78
CA PHE A 244 -1.25 2.52 -30.79
C PHE A 244 -2.19 3.72 -30.99
N GLY A 245 -1.85 4.67 -31.87
CA GLY A 245 -2.64 5.88 -32.10
C GLY A 245 -2.48 6.95 -31.01
N PHE A 246 -1.74 6.67 -29.94
CA PHE A 246 -1.47 7.61 -28.86
C PHE A 246 0.00 7.55 -28.40
N ASP A 247 0.38 8.57 -27.64
CA ASP A 247 1.76 8.79 -27.20
C ASP A 247 1.97 8.26 -25.78
N VAL A 248 2.78 7.20 -25.66
CA VAL A 248 3.09 6.52 -24.39
C VAL A 248 4.08 7.32 -23.53
N PHE A 249 4.88 8.19 -24.14
CA PHE A 249 5.90 8.95 -23.42
C PHE A 249 5.42 10.38 -23.10
N PRO A 250 5.91 10.99 -22.01
CA PRO A 250 5.71 12.41 -21.77
C PRO A 250 6.44 13.25 -22.83
N SER A 251 6.21 14.56 -22.82
CA SER A 251 6.89 15.45 -23.77
C SER A 251 8.41 15.38 -23.55
N ARG A 252 9.18 15.40 -24.65
CA ARG A 252 10.64 15.45 -24.58
C ARG A 252 11.16 16.66 -23.80
N LYS A 253 10.46 17.80 -23.90
CA LYS A 253 10.79 19.02 -23.15
C LYS A 253 10.72 18.79 -21.63
N LYS A 254 9.65 18.15 -21.16
CA LYS A 254 9.47 17.79 -19.74
C LYS A 254 10.53 16.81 -19.24
N ILE A 255 10.92 15.83 -20.07
CA ILE A 255 12.02 14.91 -19.73
C ILE A 255 13.34 15.67 -19.63
N GLU A 256 13.59 16.63 -20.53
CA GLU A 256 14.79 17.45 -20.51
C GLU A 256 14.80 18.45 -19.34
N GLU A 257 13.66 19.06 -19.01
CA GLU A 257 13.48 19.88 -17.80
C GLU A 257 13.79 19.06 -16.54
N LEU A 258 13.28 17.83 -16.45
CA LEU A 258 13.59 16.92 -15.34
C LEU A 258 15.08 16.56 -15.32
N ARG A 259 15.69 16.24 -16.47
CA ARG A 259 17.14 15.98 -16.58
C ARG A 259 17.97 17.17 -16.10
N ASN A 260 17.59 18.38 -16.49
CA ASN A 260 18.29 19.60 -16.08
C ASN A 260 18.10 19.87 -14.59
N SER A 261 16.91 19.64 -14.03
CA SER A 261 16.66 19.78 -12.58
C SER A 261 17.48 18.80 -11.74
N GLN A 262 17.80 17.62 -12.28
CA GLN A 262 18.62 16.59 -11.63
C GLN A 262 20.11 16.68 -12.02
N SER A 263 20.46 17.57 -12.94
CA SER A 263 21.82 17.73 -13.44
C SER A 263 22.65 18.53 -12.45
N GLU A 264 23.79 17.98 -12.05
CA GLU A 264 24.77 18.67 -11.22
C GLU A 264 25.82 19.41 -12.05
N ARG A 265 25.54 19.71 -13.33
CA ARG A 265 26.50 20.31 -14.27
C ARG A 265 27.15 21.58 -13.73
N ASP A 266 26.37 22.43 -13.06
CA ASP A 266 26.86 23.70 -12.50
C ASP A 266 27.78 23.50 -11.28
N SER A 267 27.85 22.28 -10.74
CA SER A 267 28.82 21.90 -9.70
C SER A 267 30.20 21.56 -10.27
N TYR A 268 30.37 21.54 -11.60
CA TYR A 268 31.62 21.18 -12.26
C TYR A 268 32.10 22.27 -13.21
N GLN A 269 33.39 22.54 -13.17
CA GLN A 269 34.09 23.32 -14.17
C GLN A 269 34.57 22.37 -15.27
N ILE A 270 34.17 22.65 -16.51
CA ILE A 270 34.62 21.90 -17.69
C ILE A 270 35.49 22.83 -18.52
N THR A 271 36.79 22.55 -18.56
CA THR A 271 37.76 23.28 -19.37
C THR A 271 38.20 22.43 -20.55
N VAL A 272 38.30 23.03 -21.74
CA VAL A 272 38.85 22.35 -22.92
C VAL A 272 40.34 22.61 -22.98
N ARG A 273 41.14 21.55 -23.08
CA ARG A 273 42.59 21.59 -23.20
C ARG A 273 43.02 20.92 -24.51
N SER A 274 43.98 21.53 -25.21
CA SER A 274 44.65 20.90 -26.33
C SER A 274 45.76 19.99 -25.82
N ILE A 275 45.73 18.71 -26.17
CA ILE A 275 46.80 17.76 -25.90
C ILE A 275 47.36 17.22 -27.21
N THR A 276 48.65 16.93 -27.24
CA THR A 276 49.29 16.29 -28.39
C THR A 276 49.07 14.79 -28.32
N LYS A 277 48.38 14.23 -29.31
CA LYS A 277 48.18 12.78 -29.49
C LYS A 277 49.06 12.26 -30.61
N THR A 278 49.69 11.11 -30.40
CA THR A 278 50.40 10.40 -31.46
C THR A 278 49.44 9.46 -32.18
N ILE A 279 49.09 9.79 -33.43
CA ILE A 279 48.29 8.92 -34.29
C ILE A 279 49.22 8.32 -35.34
N GLY A 280 49.59 7.05 -35.16
CA GLY A 280 50.62 6.40 -35.97
C GLY A 280 52.00 7.00 -35.71
N THR A 281 52.60 7.63 -36.72
CA THR A 281 53.90 8.32 -36.59
C THR A 281 53.76 9.85 -36.54
N ARG A 282 52.53 10.38 -36.44
CA ARG A 282 52.27 11.83 -36.48
C ARG A 282 51.73 12.30 -35.15
N GLU A 283 52.22 13.44 -34.71
CA GLU A 283 51.66 14.18 -33.58
C GLU A 283 50.54 15.10 -34.09
N VAL A 284 49.38 15.01 -33.45
CA VAL A 284 48.17 15.76 -33.79
C VAL A 284 47.67 16.42 -32.51
N LEU A 285 47.38 17.72 -32.56
CA LEU A 285 46.70 18.41 -31.47
C LEU A 285 45.23 17.98 -31.43
N ALA A 286 44.78 17.48 -30.30
CA ALA A 286 43.41 17.08 -30.04
C ALA A 286 42.86 17.84 -28.83
N GLU A 287 41.61 18.26 -28.93
CA GLU A 287 40.91 18.89 -27.80
C GLU A 287 40.34 17.83 -26.86
N THR A 288 40.51 18.05 -25.56
CA THR A 288 40.05 17.15 -24.51
C THR A 288 39.45 17.94 -23.36
N ALA A 289 38.49 17.34 -22.66
CA ALA A 289 37.88 17.96 -21.50
C ALA A 289 38.68 17.62 -20.23
N ASN A 290 38.99 18.66 -19.46
CA ASN A 290 39.37 18.53 -18.05
C ASN A 290 38.19 19.03 -17.21
N ILE A 291 37.65 18.11 -16.39
CA ILE A 291 36.48 18.30 -15.54
C ILE A 291 36.94 18.30 -14.09
N GLN A 292 36.55 19.31 -13.32
CA GLN A 292 36.83 19.40 -11.87
C GLN A 292 35.60 19.91 -11.12
N ALA A 293 35.33 19.33 -9.95
CA ALA A 293 34.28 19.83 -9.05
C ALA A 293 34.63 21.21 -8.51
N ILE A 294 33.70 22.16 -8.64
CA ILE A 294 33.83 23.54 -8.13
C ILE A 294 33.66 23.53 -6.61
N ASP A 295 32.67 22.78 -6.13
CA ASP A 295 32.28 22.70 -4.72
C ASP A 295 32.19 21.23 -4.28
N VAL A 296 33.32 20.70 -3.80
CA VAL A 296 33.42 19.31 -3.34
C VAL A 296 32.56 19.08 -2.10
N GLU A 297 32.57 20.03 -1.16
CA GLU A 297 31.80 19.92 0.08
C GLU A 297 30.30 19.89 -0.21
N GLY A 298 29.79 20.82 -1.02
CA GLY A 298 28.37 20.83 -1.39
C GLY A 298 27.94 19.59 -2.16
N LEU A 299 28.80 19.00 -2.99
CA LEU A 299 28.51 17.70 -3.63
C LEU A 299 28.41 16.57 -2.61
N VAL A 300 29.31 16.53 -1.63
CA VAL A 300 29.28 15.56 -0.53
C VAL A 300 28.02 15.74 0.32
N VAL A 301 27.70 16.97 0.73
CA VAL A 301 26.48 17.32 1.49
C VAL A 301 25.24 16.83 0.77
N ARG A 302 25.03 17.26 -0.50
CA ARG A 302 23.86 16.86 -1.30
C ARG A 302 23.77 15.34 -1.46
N ARG A 303 24.91 14.65 -1.51
CA ARG A 303 24.92 13.20 -1.62
C ARG A 303 24.53 12.52 -0.31
N LEU A 304 25.04 13.00 0.82
CA LEU A 304 24.67 12.50 2.16
C LEU A 304 23.17 12.69 2.42
N GLU A 305 22.62 13.85 2.11
CA GLU A 305 21.18 14.13 2.26
C GLU A 305 20.33 13.17 1.42
N ARG A 306 20.73 12.89 0.17
CA ARG A 306 20.03 11.91 -0.68
C ARG A 306 20.16 10.48 -0.17
N LEU A 307 21.33 10.09 0.33
CA LEU A 307 21.54 8.77 0.94
C LEU A 307 20.67 8.61 2.20
N HIS A 308 20.53 9.67 2.99
CA HIS A 308 19.64 9.70 4.16
C HIS A 308 18.17 9.58 3.76
N GLN A 309 17.69 10.43 2.83
CA GLN A 309 16.30 10.43 2.34
C GLN A 309 15.86 9.08 1.75
N SER A 310 16.80 8.33 1.18
CA SER A 310 16.56 6.99 0.62
C SER A 310 16.74 5.85 1.62
N GLY A 311 17.08 6.14 2.88
CA GLY A 311 17.32 5.13 3.92
C GLY A 311 18.62 4.32 3.74
N MET A 312 19.49 4.75 2.83
CA MET A 312 20.74 4.06 2.47
C MET A 312 21.93 4.50 3.31
N LEU A 313 21.90 5.69 3.93
CA LEU A 313 22.94 6.14 4.84
C LEU A 313 22.87 5.34 6.15
N LYS A 314 23.97 4.67 6.51
CA LYS A 314 24.09 3.83 7.70
C LYS A 314 25.17 4.40 8.62
N MET A 315 24.74 5.08 9.67
CA MET A 315 25.61 5.56 10.75
C MET A 315 25.50 4.58 11.92
N GLU A 316 26.64 4.18 12.51
CA GLU A 316 26.62 3.28 13.67
C GLU A 316 26.08 4.00 14.91
N ASN A 317 26.40 5.28 15.06
CA ASN A 317 25.90 6.15 16.12
C ASN A 317 25.91 7.64 15.70
N GLU A 318 25.41 8.52 16.58
CA GLU A 318 25.31 9.97 16.34
C GLU A 318 26.68 10.66 16.15
N ASN A 319 27.75 10.08 16.69
CA ASN A 319 29.11 10.62 16.61
C ASN A 319 29.97 9.93 15.55
N SER A 320 29.45 8.92 14.84
CA SER A 320 30.19 8.21 13.81
C SER A 320 30.65 9.18 12.72
N PRO A 321 31.92 9.10 12.29
CA PRO A 321 32.42 9.92 11.21
C PRO A 321 31.77 9.53 9.88
N VAL A 322 31.75 10.48 8.95
CA VAL A 322 31.48 10.22 7.55
C VAL A 322 32.75 9.66 6.92
N VAL A 323 32.69 8.41 6.48
CA VAL A 323 33.80 7.69 5.83
C VAL A 323 33.75 7.96 4.34
N LEU A 324 34.79 8.61 3.82
CA LEU A 324 34.96 8.92 2.40
C LEU A 324 36.20 8.22 1.86
N GLY A 325 35.99 7.25 0.98
CA GLY A 325 37.05 6.70 0.15
C GLY A 325 37.40 7.69 -0.95
N ILE A 326 38.62 8.22 -0.96
CA ILE A 326 39.12 9.05 -2.06
C ILE A 326 39.92 8.16 -3.00
N GLY A 327 39.51 8.08 -4.25
CA GLY A 327 40.08 7.13 -5.19
C GLY A 327 40.29 7.70 -6.57
N GLY A 328 41.22 7.12 -7.30
CA GLY A 328 41.40 7.41 -8.71
C GLY A 328 41.81 6.19 -9.49
N ASP A 329 41.50 6.24 -10.78
CA ASP A 329 41.75 5.17 -11.72
C ASP A 329 42.05 5.75 -13.10
N LYS A 330 43.05 5.16 -13.76
CA LYS A 330 43.34 5.43 -15.17
C LYS A 330 42.74 4.31 -16.02
N GLY A 331 41.63 4.64 -16.67
CA GLY A 331 40.99 3.77 -17.65
C GLY A 331 41.21 4.28 -19.06
N ALA A 332 41.87 3.46 -19.90
CA ALA A 332 42.27 3.83 -21.26
C ALA A 332 43.08 5.15 -21.27
N ASP A 333 42.53 6.19 -21.89
CA ASP A 333 43.20 7.49 -22.00
C ASP A 333 42.82 8.45 -20.86
N HIS A 334 41.84 8.10 -20.00
CA HIS A 334 41.30 9.02 -18.99
C HIS A 334 41.61 8.63 -17.56
N THR A 335 42.13 9.58 -16.80
CA THR A 335 42.27 9.53 -15.34
C THR A 335 41.04 10.14 -14.68
N LYS A 336 40.47 9.43 -13.70
CA LYS A 336 39.31 9.90 -12.92
C LYS A 336 39.69 9.99 -11.45
N LEU A 337 39.13 10.97 -10.76
CA LEU A 337 39.18 11.13 -9.31
C LEU A 337 37.74 11.08 -8.79
N ALA A 338 37.49 10.27 -7.78
CA ALA A 338 36.18 10.01 -7.24
C ALA A 338 36.19 9.91 -5.71
N ILE A 339 35.02 10.13 -5.12
CA ILE A 339 34.71 9.91 -3.72
C ILE A 339 33.73 8.74 -3.63
N VAL A 340 34.02 7.76 -2.78
CA VAL A 340 33.18 6.60 -2.49
C VAL A 340 32.68 6.72 -1.06
N PHE A 341 31.38 6.62 -0.87
CA PHE A 341 30.77 6.75 0.46
C PHE A 341 30.85 5.41 1.20
N GLY A 342 31.47 5.40 2.38
CA GLY A 342 31.66 4.19 3.19
C GLY A 342 30.47 3.86 4.10
N ASN A 343 29.71 4.85 4.54
CA ASN A 343 28.54 4.68 5.43
C ASN A 343 27.29 4.19 4.67
N VAL A 344 27.44 3.16 3.85
CA VAL A 344 26.35 2.52 3.09
C VAL A 344 26.57 1.01 3.11
N GLU A 345 25.50 0.23 2.90
CA GLU A 345 25.56 -1.24 2.96
C GLU A 345 26.52 -1.84 1.92
N THR A 346 26.59 -1.24 0.72
CA THR A 346 27.47 -1.67 -0.37
C THR A 346 28.33 -0.50 -0.89
N PRO A 347 29.47 -0.19 -0.24
CA PRO A 347 30.32 0.94 -0.64
C PRO A 347 30.91 0.78 -2.04
N ASN A 348 31.19 -0.45 -2.45
CA ASN A 348 31.74 -0.79 -3.78
C ASN A 348 30.68 -0.80 -4.92
N ASN A 349 29.53 -0.17 -4.71
CA ASN A 349 28.50 -0.04 -5.71
C ASN A 349 28.79 1.18 -6.62
N PRO A 350 28.75 1.05 -7.97
CA PRO A 350 28.91 2.19 -8.89
C PRO A 350 27.96 3.36 -8.61
N HIS A 351 26.78 3.08 -8.04
CA HIS A 351 25.82 4.11 -7.65
C HIS A 351 26.23 4.91 -6.41
N SER A 352 27.23 4.45 -5.65
CA SER A 352 27.80 5.10 -4.46
C SER A 352 29.08 5.89 -4.75
N ILE A 353 29.47 5.99 -6.02
CA ILE A 353 30.69 6.69 -6.47
C ILE A 353 30.31 8.08 -6.99
N LEU A 354 30.94 9.10 -6.43
CA LEU A 354 30.81 10.50 -6.83
C LEU A 354 32.06 10.92 -7.60
N LEU A 355 31.91 11.25 -8.88
CA LEU A 355 33.02 11.79 -9.68
C LEU A 355 33.35 13.21 -9.17
N VAL A 356 34.63 13.51 -8.92
CA VAL A 356 35.06 14.86 -8.53
C VAL A 356 36.06 15.47 -9.51
N GLY A 357 36.69 14.64 -10.35
CA GLY A 357 37.55 15.12 -11.43
C GLY A 357 37.78 14.09 -12.52
N MET A 358 38.04 14.56 -13.74
CA MET A 358 38.41 13.71 -14.87
C MET A 358 39.25 14.49 -15.87
N TYR A 359 40.30 13.88 -16.41
CA TYR A 359 41.05 14.42 -17.55
C TYR A 359 41.61 13.30 -18.43
N GLU A 360 42.07 13.64 -19.62
CA GLU A 360 42.82 12.73 -20.48
C GLU A 360 44.32 12.81 -20.15
N GLY A 361 44.92 11.71 -19.71
CA GLY A 361 46.31 11.68 -19.26
C GLY A 361 46.63 10.50 -18.36
N ASN A 362 47.81 10.55 -17.72
CA ASN A 362 48.25 9.54 -16.77
C ASN A 362 47.81 9.89 -15.34
N ASP A 363 47.94 8.95 -14.41
CA ASP A 363 47.65 9.06 -12.98
C ASP A 363 48.94 9.17 -12.13
N ASP A 364 50.03 9.67 -12.72
CA ASP A 364 51.27 9.93 -12.00
C ASP A 364 51.22 11.25 -11.20
N TYR A 365 52.19 11.43 -10.30
CA TYR A 365 52.26 12.55 -9.37
C TYR A 365 52.13 13.92 -10.05
N ASP A 366 52.93 14.16 -11.10
CA ASP A 366 52.97 15.45 -11.77
C ASP A 366 51.69 15.71 -12.56
N SER A 367 51.17 14.67 -13.24
CA SER A 367 49.89 14.74 -13.97
C SER A 367 48.72 15.05 -13.02
N LEU A 368 48.63 14.37 -11.87
CA LEU A 368 47.59 14.62 -10.88
C LEU A 368 47.72 16.02 -10.28
N LYS A 369 48.92 16.43 -9.86
CA LYS A 369 49.18 17.76 -9.30
C LYS A 369 48.79 18.89 -10.26
N GLN A 370 49.09 18.72 -11.55
CA GLN A 370 48.78 19.71 -12.58
C GLN A 370 47.29 19.73 -12.97
N ASN A 371 46.67 18.56 -13.15
CA ASN A 371 45.32 18.48 -13.71
C ASN A 371 44.21 18.59 -12.66
N PHE A 372 44.52 18.30 -11.39
CA PHE A 372 43.62 18.39 -10.25
C PHE A 372 44.06 19.44 -9.22
N SER A 373 44.78 20.46 -9.67
CA SER A 373 45.36 21.52 -8.84
C SER A 373 44.33 22.25 -7.97
N GLU A 374 43.08 22.36 -8.41
CA GLU A 374 42.02 23.03 -7.65
C GLU A 374 41.23 22.08 -6.76
N VAL A 375 40.99 20.84 -7.21
CA VAL A 375 40.14 19.88 -6.49
C VAL A 375 40.88 19.19 -5.34
N LEU A 376 42.19 18.92 -5.48
CA LEU A 376 42.98 18.27 -4.42
C LEU A 376 43.01 19.08 -3.12
N PRO A 377 43.29 20.42 -3.13
CA PRO A 377 43.20 21.23 -1.92
C PRO A 377 41.80 21.24 -1.29
N ARG A 378 40.73 21.25 -2.10
CA ARG A 378 39.33 21.20 -1.61
C ARG A 378 39.01 19.89 -0.91
N ILE A 379 39.57 18.76 -1.38
CA ILE A 379 39.45 17.46 -0.69
C ILE A 379 40.27 17.47 0.61
N ASN A 380 41.45 18.10 0.62
CA ASN A 380 42.28 18.20 1.82
C ASN A 380 41.59 19.00 2.93
N SER A 381 40.94 20.12 2.58
CA SER A 381 40.18 20.95 3.53
C SER A 381 38.91 20.29 4.08
N LEU A 382 38.41 19.22 3.45
CA LEU A 382 37.24 18.48 3.92
C LEU A 382 37.59 17.64 5.17
N LYS A 383 37.51 18.26 6.35
CA LYS A 383 37.76 17.62 7.65
C LYS A 383 36.47 17.29 8.42
N SER A 384 35.42 18.08 8.19
CA SER A 384 34.06 17.85 8.71
C SER A 384 33.04 18.25 7.67
N VAL A 385 31.79 17.79 7.81
CA VAL A 385 30.69 18.15 6.92
C VAL A 385 29.41 18.39 7.72
N THR A 386 28.67 19.42 7.34
CA THR A 386 27.36 19.77 7.92
C THR A 386 26.25 19.54 6.89
N TYR A 387 25.26 18.72 7.21
CA TYR A 387 24.18 18.36 6.28
C TYR A 387 22.87 18.07 7.02
N LYS A 388 21.75 17.95 6.27
CA LYS A 388 20.43 17.66 6.84
C LYS A 388 20.12 16.17 6.94
N GLU A 389 19.69 15.74 8.13
CA GLU A 389 19.10 14.44 8.41
C GLU A 389 17.63 14.65 8.80
N GLY A 390 16.74 14.64 7.81
CA GLY A 390 15.34 15.07 7.98
C GLY A 390 15.28 16.57 8.29
N ASP A 391 14.71 16.91 9.44
CA ASP A 391 14.62 18.29 9.92
C ASP A 391 15.86 18.72 10.75
N ASN A 392 16.74 17.79 11.09
CA ASN A 392 17.92 18.06 11.91
C ASN A 392 19.12 18.46 11.05
N ILE A 393 19.90 19.43 11.52
CA ILE A 393 21.21 19.76 10.95
C ILE A 393 22.27 19.09 11.81
N VAL A 394 23.07 18.22 11.22
CA VAL A 394 24.14 17.50 11.90
C VAL A 394 25.50 17.89 11.33
N THR A 395 26.51 17.94 12.19
CA THR A 395 27.91 18.15 11.80
C THR A 395 28.73 16.94 12.22
N ARG A 396 29.43 16.32 11.28
CA ARG A 396 30.23 15.12 11.55
C ARG A 396 31.65 15.26 11.02
N GLN A 397 32.59 14.61 11.70
CA GLN A 397 33.96 14.50 11.22
C GLN A 397 34.02 13.64 9.96
N VAL A 398 34.99 13.92 9.09
CA VAL A 398 35.22 13.20 7.85
C VAL A 398 36.49 12.36 8.00
N GLN A 399 36.34 11.05 7.87
CA GLN A 399 37.46 10.11 7.79
C GLN A 399 37.74 9.80 6.31
N LYS A 400 38.97 10.08 5.86
CA LYS A 400 39.38 9.86 4.47
C LYS A 400 40.22 8.60 4.33
N LEU A 401 39.82 7.72 3.42
CA LEU A 401 40.53 6.49 3.09
C LEU A 401 41.08 6.56 1.66
N PRO A 402 42.38 6.32 1.41
CA PRO A 402 42.88 6.20 0.04
C PRO A 402 42.41 4.88 -0.59
N ILE A 403 41.71 4.95 -1.71
CA ILE A 403 41.16 3.78 -2.42
C ILE A 403 41.50 3.83 -3.93
N GLY A 404 42.62 3.24 -4.31
CA GLY A 404 43.02 3.13 -5.71
C GLY A 404 43.97 1.98 -5.92
N ASP A 405 44.50 1.82 -7.13
CA ASP A 405 45.59 0.87 -7.35
C ASP A 405 46.91 1.38 -6.72
N CYS A 406 47.95 0.54 -6.70
CA CYS A 406 49.23 0.93 -6.10
C CYS A 406 49.85 2.16 -6.76
N LYS A 407 49.61 2.39 -8.05
CA LYS A 407 50.23 3.46 -8.81
C LYS A 407 49.61 4.80 -8.41
N TRP A 408 48.28 4.88 -8.43
CA TRP A 408 47.54 6.05 -7.98
C TRP A 408 47.80 6.34 -6.50
N SER A 409 47.71 5.32 -5.64
CA SER A 409 47.97 5.48 -4.20
C SER A 409 49.38 6.01 -3.94
N SER A 410 50.38 5.52 -4.68
CA SER A 410 51.74 6.02 -4.55
C SER A 410 51.85 7.48 -4.95
N ALA A 411 51.20 7.88 -6.05
CA ALA A 411 51.21 9.25 -6.51
C ALA A 411 50.57 10.20 -5.49
N VAL A 412 49.39 9.87 -4.94
CA VAL A 412 48.73 10.79 -3.99
C VAL A 412 49.41 10.87 -2.63
N LEU A 413 50.09 9.79 -2.20
CA LEU A 413 50.86 9.75 -0.95
C LEU A 413 52.29 10.32 -1.10
N GLY A 414 52.71 10.72 -2.30
CA GLY A 414 54.09 11.15 -2.55
C GLY A 414 55.13 10.01 -2.46
N HIS A 415 54.66 8.76 -2.54
CA HIS A 415 55.46 7.55 -2.42
C HIS A 415 56.07 7.12 -3.77
N ARG A 416 57.19 6.39 -3.73
CA ARG A 416 58.00 6.03 -4.91
C ARG A 416 57.44 4.87 -5.75
N GLY A 417 56.29 4.33 -5.41
CA GLY A 417 55.66 3.24 -6.17
C GLY A 417 56.02 1.84 -5.70
N GLN A 418 55.38 0.87 -6.34
CA GLN A 418 55.59 -0.56 -6.16
C GLN A 418 56.97 -1.06 -6.60
N SER A 419 57.68 -0.28 -7.42
CA SER A 419 59.04 -0.59 -7.89
C SER A 419 60.13 -0.03 -6.98
N ALA A 420 59.76 0.65 -5.89
CA ALA A 420 60.71 1.15 -4.91
C ALA A 420 61.38 0.01 -4.14
N SER A 421 62.60 0.26 -3.65
CA SER A 421 63.32 -0.68 -2.77
C SER A 421 62.57 -0.92 -1.46
N ALA A 422 61.83 0.07 -0.98
CA ALA A 422 60.87 -0.04 0.11
C ALA A 422 59.47 0.35 -0.41
N PRO A 423 58.65 -0.61 -0.86
CA PRO A 423 57.39 -0.30 -1.53
C PRO A 423 56.18 -0.28 -0.56
N CYS A 424 56.39 -0.52 0.74
CA CYS A 424 55.35 -0.39 1.76
C CYS A 424 55.00 1.09 1.98
N PHE A 425 53.71 1.43 1.97
CA PHE A 425 53.25 2.81 2.21
C PHE A 425 53.43 3.30 3.64
N MET A 426 53.60 2.37 4.58
CA MET A 426 53.62 2.66 6.03
C MET A 426 55.03 2.70 6.61
N CYS A 427 56.00 2.02 5.97
CA CYS A 427 57.35 1.91 6.52
C CYS A 427 58.42 1.69 5.45
N LYS A 428 59.66 2.03 5.81
CA LYS A 428 60.89 1.86 5.05
C LYS A 428 61.45 0.44 5.16
N ARG A 429 60.60 -0.58 4.98
CA ARG A 429 61.09 -1.96 4.90
C ARG A 429 61.56 -2.25 3.50
N THR A 430 62.84 -2.58 3.35
CA THR A 430 63.42 -2.87 2.06
C THR A 430 63.27 -4.35 1.71
N TRP A 431 63.04 -4.63 0.42
CA TRP A 431 63.16 -5.99 -0.12
C TRP A 431 63.55 -5.96 -1.59
N THR A 432 64.08 -7.08 -2.08
CA THR A 432 64.34 -7.27 -3.51
C THR A 432 63.29 -8.21 -4.10
N SER A 433 62.84 -7.92 -5.32
CA SER A 433 61.95 -8.78 -6.11
C SER A 433 62.72 -9.63 -7.14
N HIS A 434 64.05 -9.56 -7.12
CA HIS A 434 64.94 -10.15 -8.12
C HIS A 434 66.14 -10.85 -7.49
N GLY A 435 66.74 -11.78 -8.24
CA GLY A 435 67.93 -12.51 -7.83
C GLY A 435 67.65 -13.61 -6.81
N ARG A 436 68.73 -14.11 -6.19
CA ARG A 436 68.67 -15.18 -5.18
C ARG A 436 68.01 -14.74 -3.88
N ASP A 437 68.10 -13.45 -3.55
CA ASP A 437 67.56 -12.87 -2.31
C ASP A 437 66.12 -12.36 -2.49
N ALA A 438 65.44 -12.73 -3.59
CA ALA A 438 64.08 -12.28 -3.87
C ALA A 438 63.12 -12.67 -2.74
N ALA A 439 62.43 -11.67 -2.19
CA ALA A 439 61.36 -11.85 -1.23
C ALA A 439 60.18 -12.59 -1.89
N ARG A 440 60.04 -13.89 -1.61
CA ARG A 440 58.93 -14.73 -2.04
C ARG A 440 57.98 -14.99 -0.87
N LEU A 441 56.73 -15.36 -1.15
CA LEU A 441 55.74 -15.66 -0.11
C LEU A 441 56.21 -16.72 0.90
N GLY A 442 57.05 -17.67 0.48
CA GLY A 442 57.57 -18.71 1.36
C GLY A 442 58.76 -18.29 2.24
N CYS A 443 59.42 -17.16 1.96
CA CYS A 443 60.63 -16.72 2.67
C CYS A 443 60.57 -15.28 3.19
N PHE A 444 59.52 -14.53 2.87
CA PHE A 444 59.33 -13.16 3.34
C PHE A 444 58.58 -13.17 4.68
N ASP A 445 59.23 -12.74 5.75
CA ASP A 445 58.58 -12.57 7.05
C ASP A 445 57.58 -11.42 6.95
N CYS A 446 56.27 -11.71 6.96
CA CYS A 446 55.25 -10.67 6.83
C CYS A 446 54.99 -9.87 8.12
N PHE A 447 55.56 -10.28 9.26
CA PHE A 447 55.30 -9.69 10.58
C PHE A 447 56.32 -8.63 10.99
N GLU A 448 57.52 -8.68 10.42
CA GLU A 448 58.55 -7.67 10.67
C GLU A 448 58.17 -6.31 10.04
N LYS A 449 58.26 -5.25 10.84
CA LYS A 449 57.97 -3.87 10.41
C LYS A 449 59.28 -3.12 10.17
N GLY A 450 59.33 -2.34 9.10
CA GLY A 450 60.44 -1.41 8.84
C GLY A 450 60.33 -0.13 9.68
N LEU A 451 61.32 0.75 9.54
CA LEU A 451 61.30 2.08 10.17
C LEU A 451 60.18 2.96 9.59
N PRO A 452 59.52 3.81 10.38
CA PRO A 452 58.50 4.73 9.86
C PRO A 452 59.12 5.78 8.91
N TYR A 453 58.32 6.29 7.98
CA TYR A 453 58.73 7.40 7.11
C TYR A 453 58.88 8.70 7.90
N THR A 454 59.87 9.51 7.52
CA THR A 454 60.08 10.87 8.00
C THR A 454 59.73 11.87 6.87
N PRO A 455 59.44 13.15 7.17
CA PRO A 455 58.97 14.12 6.18
C PRO A 455 59.89 14.33 4.96
N GLY A 456 61.19 13.99 5.03
CA GLY A 456 62.12 14.09 3.91
C GLY A 456 62.25 12.83 3.05
N ASP A 457 61.66 11.70 3.47
CA ASP A 457 61.79 10.43 2.76
C ASP A 457 60.88 10.34 1.52
N LEU A 458 59.75 11.06 1.57
CA LEU A 458 58.68 11.05 0.57
C LEU A 458 58.56 12.43 -0.11
N LYS A 459 57.91 12.47 -1.28
CA LYS A 459 57.44 13.75 -1.83
C LYS A 459 56.31 14.27 -0.94
N GLU A 460 56.05 15.58 -1.02
CA GLU A 460 54.85 16.18 -0.43
C GLU A 460 53.60 15.43 -0.93
N PRO A 461 52.73 14.94 -0.03
CA PRO A 461 51.53 14.22 -0.44
C PRO A 461 50.56 15.16 -1.14
N LEU A 462 49.92 14.68 -2.22
CA LEU A 462 48.87 15.43 -2.90
C LEU A 462 47.55 15.42 -2.11
N LEU A 463 47.31 14.35 -1.36
CA LEU A 463 46.17 14.18 -0.49
C LEU A 463 46.59 13.82 0.93
N GLU A 464 45.95 14.45 1.91
CA GLU A 464 46.17 14.21 3.32
C GLU A 464 45.25 13.10 3.84
N PHE A 465 45.86 12.02 4.34
CA PHE A 465 45.19 10.89 4.96
C PHE A 465 45.78 10.62 6.35
N ASP A 466 44.95 10.10 7.25
CA ASP A 466 45.44 9.58 8.52
C ASP A 466 46.29 8.33 8.26
N HIS A 467 47.43 8.23 8.95
CA HIS A 467 48.36 7.12 8.73
C HIS A 467 47.69 5.76 8.93
N GLU A 468 46.81 5.62 9.93
CA GLU A 468 46.06 4.39 10.21
C GLU A 468 45.05 4.01 9.12
N SER A 469 44.64 4.97 8.29
CA SER A 469 43.70 4.77 7.19
C SER A 469 44.37 4.26 5.91
N ILE A 470 45.71 4.25 5.85
CA ILE A 470 46.47 3.83 4.67
C ILE A 470 46.61 2.31 4.67
N GLY A 471 45.96 1.66 3.71
CA GLY A 471 46.05 0.22 3.48
C GLY A 471 46.55 -0.11 2.06
N PRO A 472 47.13 -1.30 1.84
CA PRO A 472 47.42 -1.76 0.49
C PRO A 472 46.11 -2.08 -0.26
N PRO A 473 46.08 -1.93 -1.60
CA PRO A 473 44.90 -2.24 -2.39
C PRO A 473 44.68 -3.74 -2.49
N SER A 474 43.85 -4.27 -1.59
CA SER A 474 43.66 -5.71 -1.36
C SER A 474 43.36 -6.52 -2.63
N LEU A 475 42.43 -6.04 -3.47
CA LEU A 475 42.09 -6.71 -4.72
C LEU A 475 43.29 -6.79 -5.67
N HIS A 476 44.00 -5.68 -5.88
CA HIS A 476 45.18 -5.65 -6.77
C HIS A 476 46.33 -6.50 -6.23
N VAL A 477 46.52 -6.53 -4.91
CA VAL A 477 47.50 -7.42 -4.25
C VAL A 477 47.14 -8.88 -4.51
N LEU A 478 45.87 -9.27 -4.29
CA LEU A 478 45.40 -10.63 -4.55
C LEU A 478 45.57 -11.02 -6.02
N LEU A 479 45.17 -10.14 -6.94
CA LEU A 479 45.36 -10.36 -8.38
C LEU A 479 46.84 -10.54 -8.72
N GLY A 480 47.73 -9.73 -8.14
CA GLY A 480 49.18 -9.85 -8.32
C GLY A 480 49.74 -11.18 -7.82
N ILE A 481 49.27 -11.66 -6.65
CA ILE A 481 49.66 -12.95 -6.08
C ILE A 481 49.20 -14.10 -6.99
N VAL A 482 47.92 -14.13 -7.36
CA VAL A 482 47.35 -15.17 -8.22
C VAL A 482 48.04 -15.18 -9.58
N GLN A 483 48.27 -14.02 -10.19
CA GLN A 483 48.99 -13.91 -11.46
C GLN A 483 50.41 -14.49 -11.34
N SER A 484 51.13 -14.13 -10.28
CA SER A 484 52.55 -14.50 -10.11
C SER A 484 52.75 -15.98 -9.81
N TYR A 485 51.95 -16.55 -8.92
CA TYR A 485 52.17 -17.90 -8.38
C TYR A 485 51.28 -18.98 -9.01
N ILE A 486 50.18 -18.61 -9.68
CA ILE A 486 49.25 -19.57 -10.29
C ILE A 486 49.29 -19.43 -11.81
N PHE A 487 48.84 -18.30 -12.35
CA PHE A 487 48.66 -18.18 -13.79
C PHE A 487 49.97 -18.19 -14.57
N ASN A 488 50.99 -17.44 -14.12
CA ASN A 488 52.28 -17.44 -14.80
C ASN A 488 52.90 -18.83 -14.84
N TRP A 489 52.78 -19.59 -13.75
CA TRP A 489 53.28 -20.96 -13.69
C TRP A 489 52.52 -21.91 -14.62
N LEU A 490 51.18 -21.87 -14.61
CA LEU A 490 50.35 -22.69 -15.50
C LEU A 490 50.62 -22.37 -16.97
N LEU A 491 50.74 -21.10 -17.33
CA LEU A 491 51.09 -20.69 -18.69
C LEU A 491 52.48 -21.18 -19.11
N ALA A 492 53.46 -21.09 -18.21
CA ALA A 492 54.80 -21.61 -18.49
C ALA A 492 54.79 -23.13 -18.71
N LEU A 493 53.98 -23.86 -17.94
CA LEU A 493 53.80 -25.30 -18.10
C LEU A 493 53.11 -25.65 -19.42
N CYS A 494 52.04 -24.95 -19.80
CA CYS A 494 51.40 -25.15 -21.10
C CYS A 494 52.39 -24.92 -22.24
N ASN A 495 53.14 -23.82 -22.21
CA ASN A 495 54.18 -23.54 -23.21
C ASN A 495 55.22 -24.67 -23.28
N LYS A 496 55.63 -25.22 -22.13
CA LYS A 496 56.55 -26.37 -22.08
C LYS A 496 55.98 -27.64 -22.71
N ILE A 497 54.68 -27.88 -22.55
CA ILE A 497 54.02 -29.08 -23.11
C ILE A 497 53.81 -28.92 -24.61
N ASP A 498 53.45 -27.71 -25.05
CA ASP A 498 53.13 -27.42 -26.45
C ASP A 498 54.39 -27.19 -27.31
N PHE A 499 55.49 -26.78 -26.70
CA PHE A 499 56.75 -26.51 -27.40
C PHE A 499 57.65 -27.75 -27.38
N ILE A 500 58.21 -28.09 -28.54
CA ILE A 500 59.00 -29.32 -28.73
C ILE A 500 60.36 -29.25 -28.01
N ASP A 501 60.95 -28.06 -27.92
CA ASP A 501 62.24 -27.86 -27.27
C ASP A 501 62.12 -27.53 -25.78
N GLU A 502 63.19 -27.76 -25.03
CA GLU A 502 63.25 -27.42 -23.62
C GLU A 502 63.11 -25.90 -23.38
N LEU A 503 62.01 -25.51 -22.74
CA LEU A 503 61.79 -24.16 -22.25
C LEU A 503 62.10 -24.05 -20.74
N PRO A 504 62.49 -22.86 -20.23
CA PRO A 504 62.57 -22.59 -18.79
C PRO A 504 61.24 -22.84 -18.07
N GLU A 505 61.26 -23.11 -16.76
CA GLU A 505 60.03 -23.25 -15.95
C GLU A 505 59.31 -21.93 -15.67
N ASP A 506 60.07 -20.83 -15.70
CA ASP A 506 59.56 -19.51 -15.39
C ASP A 506 59.07 -18.79 -16.66
N LEU A 507 57.82 -18.32 -16.63
CA LEU A 507 57.20 -17.62 -17.77
C LEU A 507 57.97 -16.37 -18.18
N LYS A 508 58.58 -15.65 -17.22
CA LYS A 508 59.30 -14.41 -17.51
C LYS A 508 60.59 -14.72 -18.29
N GLU A 509 61.30 -15.79 -17.96
CA GLU A 509 62.44 -16.27 -18.74
C GLU A 509 62.01 -16.79 -20.12
N GLN A 510 60.91 -17.53 -20.23
CA GLN A 510 60.35 -17.92 -21.53
C GLN A 510 60.04 -16.70 -22.42
N GLN A 511 59.39 -15.67 -21.87
CA GLN A 511 59.10 -14.42 -22.58
C GLN A 511 60.36 -13.63 -22.96
N LYS A 512 61.43 -13.73 -22.16
CA LYS A 512 62.71 -13.12 -22.47
C LYS A 512 63.41 -13.82 -23.62
N MET A 513 63.35 -15.16 -23.66
CA MET A 513 63.82 -15.95 -24.80
C MET A 513 63.03 -15.60 -26.08
N LEU A 514 61.70 -15.54 -26.00
CA LEU A 514 60.85 -15.16 -27.13
C LEU A 514 61.22 -13.77 -27.68
N ARG A 515 61.37 -12.77 -26.79
CA ARG A 515 61.79 -11.42 -27.20
C ARG A 515 63.17 -11.40 -27.85
N LYS A 516 64.11 -12.21 -27.36
CA LYS A 516 65.44 -12.34 -27.97
C LYS A 516 65.34 -12.92 -29.38
N LEU A 517 64.51 -13.94 -29.59
CA LEU A 517 64.27 -14.54 -30.90
C LEU A 517 63.57 -13.55 -31.85
N GLN A 518 62.56 -12.80 -31.36
CA GLN A 518 61.89 -11.75 -32.15
C GLN A 518 62.87 -10.67 -32.60
N ASN A 519 63.72 -10.18 -31.70
CA ASN A 519 64.74 -9.18 -32.05
C ASN A 519 65.77 -9.73 -33.06
N GLN A 520 66.12 -11.02 -32.97
CA GLN A 520 66.99 -11.67 -33.95
C GLN A 520 66.31 -11.79 -35.31
N GLN A 521 65.03 -12.17 -35.34
CA GLN A 521 64.25 -12.23 -36.56
C GLN A 521 64.19 -10.85 -37.22
N GLU A 522 63.80 -9.80 -36.49
CA GLU A 522 63.77 -8.42 -37.00
C GLU A 522 65.13 -7.97 -37.57
N TYR A 523 66.22 -8.34 -36.90
CA TYR A 523 67.58 -8.06 -37.37
C TYR A 523 67.90 -8.76 -38.69
N TYR A 524 67.56 -10.05 -38.82
CA TYR A 524 67.82 -10.81 -40.05
C TYR A 524 66.90 -10.40 -41.20
N ASP A 525 65.62 -10.09 -40.92
CA ASP A 525 64.68 -9.57 -41.90
C ASP A 525 65.18 -8.25 -42.48
N SER A 526 65.65 -7.32 -41.62
CA SER A 526 66.26 -6.06 -42.07
C SER A 526 67.50 -6.28 -42.93
N LYS A 527 68.36 -7.26 -42.59
CA LYS A 527 69.50 -7.64 -43.43
C LYS A 527 69.08 -8.21 -44.78
N LEU A 528 68.09 -9.09 -44.79
CA LEU A 528 67.58 -9.71 -46.00
C LEU A 528 66.99 -8.66 -46.94
N GLU A 529 66.18 -7.73 -46.42
CA GLU A 529 65.66 -6.58 -47.18
C GLU A 529 66.78 -5.75 -47.80
N GLY A 530 67.86 -5.49 -47.05
CA GLY A 530 69.05 -4.79 -47.55
C GLY A 530 69.74 -5.53 -48.70
N VAL A 531 69.88 -6.85 -48.61
CA VAL A 531 70.47 -7.68 -49.66
C VAL A 531 69.58 -7.74 -50.89
N VAL A 532 68.26 -7.91 -50.72
CA VAL A 532 67.27 -7.93 -51.82
C VAL A 532 67.30 -6.59 -52.57
N SER A 533 67.29 -5.47 -51.85
CA SER A 533 67.40 -4.13 -52.43
C SER A 533 68.71 -3.92 -53.20
N SER A 534 69.82 -4.44 -52.67
CA SER A 534 71.13 -4.39 -53.33
C SER A 534 71.16 -5.24 -54.61
N HIS A 535 70.60 -6.46 -54.55
CA HIS A 535 70.47 -7.34 -55.71
C HIS A 535 69.61 -6.72 -56.80
N ASP A 536 68.47 -6.11 -56.46
CA ASP A 536 67.61 -5.40 -57.41
C ASP A 536 68.34 -4.23 -58.08
N THR A 537 69.16 -3.51 -57.32
CA THR A 537 70.00 -2.43 -57.84
C THR A 537 71.05 -2.96 -58.82
N ILE A 538 71.74 -4.05 -58.48
CA ILE A 538 72.69 -4.71 -59.37
C ILE A 538 71.99 -5.21 -60.64
N GLN A 539 70.82 -5.82 -60.54
CA GLN A 539 70.06 -6.25 -61.71
C GLN A 539 69.69 -5.08 -62.63
N LYS A 540 69.30 -3.93 -62.07
CA LYS A 540 69.05 -2.70 -62.84
C LYS A 540 70.31 -2.22 -63.55
N ILE A 541 71.47 -2.26 -62.88
CA ILE A 541 72.76 -1.91 -63.48
C ILE A 541 73.13 -2.88 -64.61
N ILE A 542 73.01 -4.20 -64.38
CA ILE A 542 73.28 -5.22 -65.41
C ILE A 542 72.37 -4.99 -66.64
N LYS A 543 71.08 -4.71 -66.43
CA LYS A 543 70.14 -4.36 -67.52
C LYS A 543 70.59 -3.11 -68.27
N ALA A 544 71.03 -2.06 -67.57
CA ALA A 544 71.52 -0.83 -68.20
C ALA A 544 72.81 -1.07 -69.00
N VAL A 545 73.77 -1.82 -68.45
CA VAL A 545 75.04 -2.14 -69.12
C VAL A 545 74.81 -3.05 -70.33
N SER A 546 73.93 -4.04 -70.23
CA SER A 546 73.61 -4.92 -71.37
C SER A 546 72.82 -4.20 -72.46
N GLN A 547 71.97 -3.23 -72.13
CA GLN A 547 71.37 -2.31 -73.11
C GLN A 547 72.44 -1.42 -73.76
N TYR A 548 73.39 -0.88 -72.98
CA TYR A 548 74.48 -0.06 -73.50
C TYR A 548 75.37 -0.87 -74.46
N ALA A 549 75.79 -2.08 -74.08
CA ALA A 549 76.57 -2.99 -74.91
C ALA A 549 75.86 -3.38 -76.21
N ARG A 550 74.52 -3.56 -76.18
CA ARG A 550 73.70 -3.83 -77.38
C ARG A 550 73.51 -2.60 -78.28
N SER A 551 73.66 -1.39 -77.75
CA SER A 551 73.43 -0.15 -78.48
C SER A 551 74.64 0.37 -79.25
N GLY A 552 75.78 -0.31 -79.20
CA GLY A 552 76.85 -0.21 -80.21
C GLY A 552 77.31 1.21 -80.55
N LYS A 553 77.48 2.09 -79.56
CA LYS A 553 78.00 3.45 -79.79
C LYS A 553 79.35 3.64 -79.09
N THR A 554 80.41 3.30 -79.81
CA THR A 554 81.72 3.94 -79.65
C THR A 554 81.58 5.40 -80.07
N ASN A 555 81.81 6.34 -79.16
CA ASN A 555 82.37 7.65 -79.50
C ASN A 555 82.93 8.31 -78.25
N TYR A 556 84.26 8.33 -78.18
CA TYR A 556 85.02 9.31 -77.40
C TYR A 556 84.74 10.70 -77.95
N SER A 557 84.38 11.65 -77.08
CA SER A 557 84.65 13.07 -77.31
C SER A 557 84.81 13.76 -75.97
N HIS A 558 86.02 14.25 -75.74
CA HIS A 558 86.35 15.20 -74.71
C HIS A 558 85.55 16.52 -74.90
N THR A 559 85.42 17.26 -73.79
CA THR A 559 85.04 18.68 -73.66
C THR A 559 83.57 19.09 -73.88
N ALA A 560 82.85 19.30 -72.77
CA ALA A 560 81.95 20.44 -72.46
C ALA A 560 81.06 20.11 -71.23
N PRO A 561 80.57 21.11 -70.47
CA PRO A 561 80.46 21.05 -69.01
C PRO A 561 79.19 20.41 -68.45
N CYS A 562 79.34 19.82 -67.25
CA CYS A 562 78.29 19.19 -66.45
C CYS A 562 77.23 20.23 -66.00
N GLY A 563 76.23 20.45 -66.84
CA GLY A 563 74.94 21.02 -66.47
C GLY A 563 73.92 19.90 -66.32
N ALA A 564 74.03 19.11 -65.25
CA ALA A 564 73.06 18.05 -64.95
C ALA A 564 72.33 18.37 -63.65
N LYS A 565 71.01 18.56 -63.76
CA LYS A 565 70.04 18.48 -62.66
C LYS A 565 70.24 17.14 -61.93
N CYS A 566 70.93 17.17 -60.80
CA CYS A 566 70.87 16.08 -59.82
C CYS A 566 69.43 16.02 -59.29
N VAL A 567 68.64 15.11 -59.86
CA VAL A 567 67.36 14.71 -59.29
C VAL A 567 67.66 14.07 -57.92
N PRO A 568 67.09 14.58 -56.81
CA PRO A 568 67.36 14.07 -55.49
C PRO A 568 66.68 12.70 -55.31
N LEU A 569 67.43 11.63 -55.50
CA LEU A 569 67.02 10.25 -55.18
C LEU A 569 67.14 9.98 -53.67
N LEU A 570 66.52 10.84 -52.86
CA LEU A 570 66.46 10.77 -51.39
C LEU A 570 65.04 10.91 -50.83
N ARG A 571 64.03 10.54 -51.61
CA ARG A 571 62.65 10.35 -51.15
C ARG A 571 62.08 9.13 -51.82
N HIS A 572 62.11 7.97 -51.16
CA HIS A 572 61.13 6.86 -51.28
C HIS A 572 61.51 5.70 -50.33
N LEU A 573 61.59 5.99 -49.03
CA LEU A 573 61.56 4.97 -47.97
C LEU A 573 60.65 5.47 -46.84
N LYS A 574 59.34 5.41 -47.10
CA LYS A 574 58.29 5.45 -46.08
C LYS A 574 57.11 4.67 -46.63
N THR A 575 57.02 3.38 -46.29
CA THR A 575 55.76 2.66 -46.04
C THR A 575 56.01 1.18 -45.73
N VAL A 576 55.08 0.62 -44.93
CA VAL A 576 54.88 -0.80 -44.54
C VAL A 576 55.79 -1.22 -43.35
N SER A 577 55.26 -1.59 -42.18
CA SER A 577 54.35 -2.71 -41.95
C SER A 577 53.28 -2.50 -40.86
N HIS A 578 52.04 -2.80 -41.22
CA HIS A 578 51.00 -3.26 -40.30
C HIS A 578 51.20 -4.76 -40.06
N ILE A 579 51.16 -5.20 -38.80
CA ILE A 579 50.89 -6.60 -38.42
C ILE A 579 49.66 -6.60 -37.50
N PRO A 580 48.65 -7.45 -37.74
CA PRO A 580 47.50 -7.57 -36.84
C PRO A 580 47.96 -8.20 -35.53
N LYS A 581 47.65 -7.54 -34.40
CA LYS A 581 47.72 -8.17 -33.08
C LYS A 581 46.63 -9.24 -33.03
N CYS A 582 47.03 -10.51 -33.05
CA CYS A 582 46.12 -11.63 -32.86
C CYS A 582 45.62 -11.64 -31.41
N SER A 583 44.30 -11.78 -31.26
CA SER A 583 43.53 -11.57 -30.05
C SER A 583 43.75 -12.65 -28.98
N THR A 584 44.73 -12.45 -28.10
CA THR A 584 44.87 -13.24 -26.85
C THR A 584 43.81 -12.87 -25.79
N ALA A 585 43.10 -11.75 -25.98
CA ALA A 585 42.10 -11.25 -25.03
C ALA A 585 40.82 -12.10 -24.95
N ILE A 586 40.49 -12.87 -26.00
CA ILE A 586 39.24 -13.65 -26.07
C ILE A 586 39.36 -14.96 -25.31
N LEU A 587 40.54 -15.61 -25.32
CA LEU A 587 40.79 -16.84 -24.56
C LEU A 587 40.89 -16.59 -23.05
N VAL A 588 41.46 -15.45 -22.65
CA VAL A 588 41.48 -15.02 -21.24
C VAL A 588 40.07 -14.70 -20.75
N ALA A 589 39.22 -14.05 -21.56
CA ALA A 589 37.83 -13.75 -21.18
C ALA A 589 36.94 -15.00 -21.07
N ILE A 590 37.11 -15.98 -21.94
CA ILE A 590 36.31 -17.23 -21.93
C ILE A 590 36.68 -18.11 -20.72
N LEU A 591 37.96 -18.18 -20.34
CA LEU A 591 38.40 -18.92 -19.16
C LEU A 591 38.02 -18.22 -17.83
N TYR A 592 38.00 -16.87 -17.82
CA TYR A 592 37.60 -16.08 -16.66
C TYR A 592 36.10 -16.24 -16.31
N ILE A 593 35.23 -16.36 -17.33
CA ILE A 593 33.78 -16.52 -17.14
C ILE A 593 33.43 -17.95 -16.69
N MET A 594 34.16 -18.97 -17.14
CA MET A 594 33.81 -20.37 -16.88
C MET A 594 34.33 -20.95 -15.56
N PHE A 595 35.50 -20.50 -15.06
CA PHE A 595 36.17 -21.18 -13.94
C PHE A 595 36.16 -20.41 -12.61
N VAL A 596 36.11 -19.08 -12.62
CA VAL A 596 36.23 -18.27 -11.39
C VAL A 596 35.02 -18.43 -10.45
N PRO A 597 33.75 -18.42 -10.91
CA PRO A 597 32.60 -18.61 -10.01
C PRO A 597 32.54 -20.04 -9.42
N SER A 598 32.89 -21.04 -10.24
CA SER A 598 32.84 -22.46 -9.88
C SER A 598 33.93 -22.87 -8.88
N PHE A 599 35.09 -22.22 -8.94
CA PHE A 599 36.20 -22.44 -8.01
C PHE A 599 36.02 -21.70 -6.68
N LEU A 600 35.50 -20.46 -6.70
CA LEU A 600 35.16 -19.70 -5.49
C LEU A 600 34.02 -20.35 -4.68
N MET A 601 32.97 -20.87 -5.34
CA MET A 601 31.92 -21.62 -4.66
C MET A 601 32.45 -22.89 -3.97
N ARG A 602 33.36 -23.64 -4.63
CA ARG A 602 33.93 -24.87 -4.05
C ARG A 602 34.92 -24.62 -2.92
N MET A 603 35.68 -23.51 -2.94
CA MET A 603 36.52 -23.13 -1.80
C MET A 603 35.67 -22.65 -0.62
N MET A 604 34.64 -21.82 -0.84
CA MET A 604 33.80 -21.34 0.27
C MET A 604 32.95 -22.44 0.91
N SER A 605 32.46 -23.43 0.15
CA SER A 605 31.79 -24.59 0.72
C SER A 605 32.71 -25.51 1.51
N ARG A 606 34.00 -25.63 1.15
CA ARG A 606 34.97 -26.42 1.91
C ARG A 606 35.41 -25.74 3.20
N SER A 607 35.58 -24.42 3.19
CA SER A 607 35.90 -23.66 4.42
C SER A 607 34.76 -23.69 5.45
N ALA A 608 33.49 -23.69 4.99
CA ALA A 608 32.33 -23.83 5.88
C ALA A 608 32.21 -25.24 6.50
N LEU A 609 32.61 -26.30 5.77
CA LEU A 609 32.61 -27.67 6.28
C LEU A 609 33.74 -27.94 7.28
N THR A 610 34.91 -27.32 7.12
CA THR A 610 36.00 -27.42 8.12
C THR A 610 35.76 -26.61 9.39
N ALA A 611 34.94 -25.56 9.34
CA ALA A 611 34.57 -24.79 10.54
C ALA A 611 33.51 -25.51 11.41
N GLN A 612 32.72 -26.43 10.85
CA GLN A 612 31.79 -27.27 11.61
C GLN A 612 32.42 -28.53 12.23
N SER A 613 33.65 -28.88 11.86
CA SER A 613 34.37 -30.03 12.42
C SER A 613 35.38 -29.66 13.52
N GLN A 614 35.47 -28.38 13.89
CA GLN A 614 36.31 -27.88 15.00
C GLN A 614 35.53 -26.96 15.96
N GLY A 615 34.22 -27.25 16.12
CA GLY A 615 33.38 -26.70 17.19
C GLY A 615 33.05 -27.79 18.20
#